data_AF-W4RQV6-F1
#
_entry.id   AF-W4RQV6-F1
#
_cell.length_a   1.000
_cell.length_b   1.000
_cell.length_c   1.000
_cell.angle_alpha   90.00
_cell.angle_beta   90.00
_cell.angle_gamma   90.00
#
_symmetry.space_group_name_H-M   'P 1'
#
loop_
_entity.id
_entity.type
_entity.pdbx_description
1 polymer ?
#
loop_
_entity_poly.entity_id
_entity_poly.type
_entity_poly.pdbx_seq_one_letter_code
_entity_poly.pdbx_strand_id
1 'polypeptide(L)'
;MKDLVNFILGNKLAVWLLTIIITVSGIYSGTRMNMETIPNISIPYLMVMDVYPGATPEKVMEDVSIPIVYEVLSKMFKKNRKDIVEN
;
A
#
# COMPACT_ATOMS: atom_id res chain seq x y z
N MET A 1 -13.13 1.43 36.46
CA MET A 1 -11.97 0.50 36.53
C MET A 1 -12.15 -0.57 37.60
N LYS A 2 -12.52 -0.20 38.83
CA LYS A 2 -12.74 -1.15 39.93
C LYS A 2 -13.86 -2.17 39.64
N ASP A 3 -14.90 -1.77 38.93
CA ASP A 3 -16.05 -2.65 38.61
C ASP A 3 -15.69 -3.78 37.64
N LEU A 4 -14.82 -3.51 36.67
CA LEU A 4 -14.31 -4.54 35.75
C LEU A 4 -13.43 -5.56 36.48
N VAL A 5 -12.55 -5.08 37.35
CA VAL A 5 -11.67 -5.94 38.16
C VAL A 5 -12.50 -6.79 39.13
N ASN A 6 -13.50 -6.21 39.79
CA ASN A 6 -14.41 -6.93 40.68
C ASN A 6 -15.27 -7.95 39.95
N PHE A 7 -15.69 -7.67 38.71
CA PHE A 7 -16.41 -8.64 37.88
C PHE A 7 -15.54 -9.83 37.49
N ILE A 8 -14.27 -9.59 37.10
CA ILE A 8 -13.28 -10.63 36.76
C ILE A 8 -12.97 -11.49 38.00
N LEU A 9 -12.77 -10.86 39.17
CA LEU A 9 -12.49 -11.57 40.43
C LEU A 9 -13.71 -12.33 40.97
N GLY A 10 -14.91 -11.79 40.80
CA GLY A 10 -16.15 -12.37 41.30
C GLY A 10 -16.62 -13.60 40.52
N ASN A 11 -16.18 -13.76 39.26
CA ASN A 11 -16.69 -14.81 38.37
C ASN A 11 -15.57 -15.62 37.71
N LYS A 12 -15.04 -16.61 38.45
CA LYS A 12 -14.01 -17.54 37.95
C LYS A 12 -14.40 -18.25 36.65
N LEU A 13 -15.68 -18.61 36.48
CA LEU A 13 -16.19 -19.28 35.27
C LEU A 13 -16.11 -18.38 34.03
N ALA A 14 -16.42 -17.08 34.19
CA ALA A 14 -16.36 -16.12 33.08
C ALA A 14 -14.93 -15.96 32.57
N VAL A 15 -13.95 -15.90 33.48
CA VAL A 15 -12.52 -15.84 33.14
C VAL A 15 -12.09 -17.11 32.41
N TRP A 16 -12.49 -18.29 32.89
CA TRP A 16 -12.12 -19.56 32.30
C TRP A 16 -12.68 -19.73 30.88
N LEU A 17 -13.94 -19.34 30.68
CA LEU A 17 -14.58 -19.34 29.36
C LEU A 17 -13.89 -18.37 28.40
N LEU A 18 -13.58 -17.15 28.88
CA LEU A 18 -12.89 -16.15 28.09
C LEU A 18 -11.52 -16.65 27.61
N THR A 19 -10.75 -17.31 28.49
CA THR A 19 -9.46 -17.92 28.11
C THR A 19 -9.63 -18.94 26.99
N ILE A 20 -10.61 -19.84 27.08
CA ILE A 20 -10.86 -20.85 26.04
C ILE A 20 -11.23 -20.19 24.71
N ILE A 21 -12.10 -19.18 24.73
CA ILE A 21 -12.50 -18.46 23.53
C ILE A 21 -11.28 -17.82 22.87
N ILE A 22 -10.41 -17.17 23.65
CA ILE A 22 -9.19 -16.53 23.15
C ILE A 22 -8.24 -17.58 22.57
N THR A 23 -8.03 -18.71 23.26
CA THR A 23 -7.16 -19.79 22.78
C THR A 23 -7.67 -20.40 21.47
N VAL A 24 -8.96 -20.75 21.38
CA VAL A 24 -9.55 -21.35 20.18
C VAL A 24 -9.54 -20.35 19.02
N SER A 25 -9.89 -19.09 19.29
CA SER A 25 -9.86 -18.03 18.27
C SER A 25 -8.44 -17.75 17.77
N GLY A 26 -7.46 -17.80 18.67
CA GLY A 26 -6.04 -17.67 18.32
C GLY A 26 -5.56 -18.79 17.40
N ILE A 27 -5.89 -20.04 17.71
CA ILE A 27 -5.57 -21.21 16.86
C ILE A 27 -6.26 -21.09 15.51
N TYR A 28 -7.54 -20.71 15.51
CA TYR A 28 -8.31 -20.53 14.28
C TYR A 28 -7.73 -19.43 13.38
N SER A 29 -7.37 -18.29 13.97
CA SER A 29 -6.73 -17.20 13.23
C SER A 29 -5.35 -17.58 12.71
N GLY A 30 -4.55 -18.28 13.52
CA GLY A 30 -3.20 -18.70 13.14
C GLY A 30 -3.19 -19.70 11.99
N THR A 31 -4.15 -20.63 11.98
CA THR A 31 -4.28 -21.64 10.92
C THR A 31 -4.88 -21.12 9.63
N ARG A 32 -5.66 -20.01 9.69
CA ARG A 32 -6.32 -19.41 8.53
C ARG A 32 -5.53 -18.24 7.92
N MET A 33 -4.36 -17.92 8.45
CA MET A 33 -3.49 -16.88 7.90
C MET A 33 -2.82 -17.39 6.62
N ASN A 34 -2.98 -16.66 5.51
CA ASN A 34 -2.31 -16.99 4.25
C ASN A 34 -0.79 -16.80 4.43
N MET A 35 -0.04 -17.88 4.22
CA MET A 35 1.42 -17.85 4.28
C MET A 35 1.98 -17.51 2.90
N GLU A 36 2.27 -16.24 2.67
CA GLU A 36 3.01 -15.79 1.49
C GLU A 36 4.52 -15.88 1.77
N THR A 37 5.31 -16.53 0.89
CA THR A 37 6.77 -16.68 1.08
C THR A 37 7.50 -15.33 1.03
N ILE A 38 6.97 -14.38 0.27
CA ILE A 38 7.42 -12.99 0.19
C ILE A 38 6.14 -12.15 0.17
N PRO A 39 6.04 -11.08 0.97
CA PRO A 39 4.88 -10.18 0.87
C PRO A 39 4.78 -9.67 -0.58
N ASN A 40 3.57 -9.63 -1.14
CA ASN A 40 3.35 -9.09 -2.48
C ASN A 40 3.77 -7.62 -2.50
N ILE A 41 4.97 -7.36 -3.01
CA ILE A 41 5.49 -6.03 -3.27
C ILE A 41 5.10 -5.66 -4.71
N SER A 42 3.84 -5.29 -4.91
CA SER A 42 3.39 -4.71 -6.18
C SER A 42 3.99 -3.31 -6.33
N ILE A 43 5.26 -3.23 -6.74
CA ILE A 43 5.91 -1.96 -7.06
C ILE A 43 5.07 -1.33 -8.19
N PRO A 44 4.43 -0.17 -7.97
CA PRO A 44 3.60 0.43 -8.99
C PRO A 44 4.49 0.88 -10.15
N TYR A 45 4.32 0.28 -11.32
CA TYR A 45 4.97 0.72 -12.55
C TYR A 45 3.92 0.96 -13.63
N LEU A 46 4.15 1.99 -14.44
CA LEU A 46 3.31 2.34 -15.58
C LEU A 46 4.17 2.18 -16.84
N MET A 47 3.75 1.28 -17.74
CA MET A 47 4.39 1.13 -19.05
C MET A 47 3.62 1.94 -20.08
N VAL A 48 4.31 2.87 -20.72
CA VAL A 48 3.78 3.67 -21.84
C VAL A 48 4.54 3.26 -23.10
N MET A 49 3.81 2.81 -24.11
CA MET A 49 4.34 2.48 -25.43
C MET A 49 3.68 3.41 -26.43
N ASP A 50 4.48 4.10 -27.24
CA ASP A 50 3.97 4.92 -28.34
C ASP A 50 4.76 4.60 -29.62
N VAL A 51 4.08 4.71 -30.77
CA VAL A 51 4.61 4.43 -32.09
C VAL A 51 4.44 5.65 -32.99
N TYR A 52 5.55 6.32 -33.28
CA TYR A 52 5.57 7.47 -34.20
C TYR A 52 6.36 7.13 -35.47
N PRO A 53 5.72 6.50 -36.47
CA PRO A 53 6.39 6.06 -37.69
C PRO A 53 6.81 7.25 -38.56
N GLY A 54 8.01 7.20 -39.13
CA GLY A 54 8.53 8.21 -40.06
C GLY A 54 9.10 9.47 -39.40
N ALA A 55 9.05 9.60 -38.07
CA ALA A 55 9.72 10.66 -37.33
C ALA A 55 11.18 10.26 -37.01
N THR A 56 12.07 11.26 -36.95
CA THR A 56 13.43 11.03 -36.44
C THR A 56 13.38 10.80 -34.92
N PRO A 57 14.32 10.02 -34.34
CA PRO A 57 14.35 9.78 -32.90
C PRO A 57 14.35 11.07 -32.07
N GLU A 58 15.07 12.10 -32.53
CA GLU A 58 15.10 13.43 -31.91
C GLU A 58 13.71 14.05 -31.81
N LYS A 59 12.95 13.97 -32.92
CA LYS A 59 11.63 14.57 -33.00
C LYS A 59 10.61 13.85 -32.11
N VAL A 60 10.72 12.53 -32.01
CA VAL A 60 9.90 11.73 -31.08
C VAL A 60 10.21 12.08 -29.63
N MET A 61 11.47 12.31 -29.29
CA MET A 61 11.87 12.71 -27.94
C MET A 61 11.26 14.07 -27.53
N GLU A 62 11.38 15.08 -28.39
CA GLU A 62 10.91 16.44 -28.12
C GLU A 62 9.37 16.53 -28.08
N ASP A 63 8.68 15.89 -29.03
CA ASP A 63 7.23 16.05 -29.18
C ASP A 63 6.41 15.14 -28.24
N VAL A 64 6.97 13.98 -27.86
CA VAL A 64 6.21 12.92 -27.16
C VAL A 64 6.83 12.61 -25.80
N SER A 65 8.07 12.13 -25.78
CA SER A 65 8.68 11.57 -24.56
C SER A 65 8.85 12.62 -23.46
N ILE A 66 9.40 13.79 -23.78
CA ILE A 66 9.66 14.86 -22.79
C ILE A 66 8.36 15.40 -22.17
N PRO A 67 7.34 15.79 -22.96
CA PRO A 67 6.07 16.30 -22.40
C PRO A 67 5.38 15.29 -21.48
N ILE A 68 5.34 14.01 -21.86
CA ILE A 68 4.69 12.96 -21.07
C ILE A 68 5.41 12.75 -19.75
N VAL A 69 6.74 12.58 -19.77
CA VAL A 69 7.54 12.39 -18.55
C VAL A 69 7.38 13.58 -17.62
N TYR A 70 7.45 14.80 -18.16
CA TYR A 70 7.31 16.01 -17.36
C TYR A 70 5.96 16.10 -16.64
N GLU A 71 4.85 15.85 -17.34
CA GLU A 71 3.51 15.95 -16.78
C GLU A 71 3.22 14.84 -15.77
N VAL A 72 3.72 13.63 -16.01
CA VAL A 72 3.61 12.51 -15.05
C VAL A 72 4.39 12.83 -13.78
N LEU A 73 5.65 13.30 -13.91
CA LEU A 73 6.47 13.63 -12.75
C LEU A 73 5.92 14.83 -11.97
N SER A 74 5.43 15.87 -12.65
CA SER A 74 4.86 17.05 -11.98
C SER A 74 3.64 16.69 -11.12
N LYS A 75 2.75 15.84 -11.63
CA LYS A 75 1.57 15.34 -10.91
C LYS A 75 1.94 14.39 -9.76
N MET A 76 2.91 13.50 -9.97
CA MET A 76 3.39 12.56 -8.94
C MET A 76 4.05 13.28 -7.76
N PHE A 77 4.88 14.29 -8.03
CA PHE A 77 5.61 15.03 -6.99
C PHE A 77 4.87 16.28 -6.48
N LYS A 78 3.67 16.56 -7.00
CA LYS A 78 2.90 17.79 -6.70
C LYS A 78 3.77 19.06 -6.82
N LYS A 79 4.75 19.05 -7.74
CA LYS A 79 5.71 20.13 -7.97
C LYS A 79 5.13 21.09 -9.00
N ASN A 80 5.14 22.39 -8.71
CA ASN A 80 4.49 23.37 -9.56
C ASN A 80 5.38 23.70 -10.77
N ARG A 81 4.77 23.94 -11.94
CA ARG A 81 5.46 24.20 -13.23
C ARG A 81 6.50 25.34 -13.16
N LYS A 82 6.34 26.27 -12.22
CA LYS A 82 7.20 27.44 -12.03
C LYS A 82 8.51 27.12 -11.31
N ASP A 83 8.56 26.01 -10.58
CA ASP A 83 9.66 25.67 -9.66
C ASP A 83 10.77 24.83 -10.34
N ILE A 84 10.67 24.61 -11.65
CA ILE A 84 11.57 23.75 -12.44
C ILE A 84 12.32 24.55 -13.52
N VAL A 85 11.80 25.71 -13.93
CA VAL A 85 12.41 26.56 -14.97
C VAL A 85 13.46 27.52 -14.39
N GLU A 86 13.52 27.65 -13.06
CA GLU A 86 14.41 28.59 -12.35
C GLU A 86 15.76 28.00 -11.93
N ASN A 87 16.12 26.78 -12.37
CA ASN A 87 17.42 26.17 -12.09
C ASN A 87 18.00 25.42 -13.28
#